data_AF-A0A927T280-F1
#
_entry.id   AF-A0A927T280-F1
#
_cell.length_a   1.000
_cell.length_b   1.000
_cell.length_c   1.000
_cell.angle_alpha   90.00
_cell.angle_beta   90.00
_cell.angle_gamma   90.00
#
_symmetry.space_group_name_H-M   'P 1'
#
loop_
_entity.id
_entity.type
_entity.pdbx_description
1 polymer ?
#
loop_
_entity_poly.entity_id
_entity_poly.type
_entity_poly.pdbx_seq_one_letter_code
_entity_poly.pdbx_strand_id
1 'polypeptide(L)'
;MSSLISGNQKHLTLDNRVFIEKCLDQDMAMKDIAKPLCKDPSTISKEVKKHRTFHPHNDLALKGSANRCANKKDCSLKKVCPATKLCTGRCASCKKINCNKVCKDFVPDTCSRLLRAPFVCNGCPSKTGCRKDKYYYRATTANRDYRTILVESREGINTTEEDLKVLDEIISPLIRQGQSPAMILMNHPDLGVILLLESLYFACMGLGLLIIINSDKQKLTIVMRQ
;
A
#
# COMPACT_ATOMS: atom_id res chain seq x y z
N MET A 1 14.83 -19.53 12.27
CA MET A 1 14.38 -18.51 13.25
C MET A 1 15.53 -18.27 14.21
N SER A 2 16.01 -17.03 14.39
CA SER A 2 17.08 -16.76 15.34
C SER A 2 16.51 -16.81 16.76
N SER A 3 16.92 -17.79 17.55
CA SER A 3 16.46 -18.10 18.92
C SER A 3 16.79 -17.02 19.98
N LEU A 4 17.21 -15.82 19.58
CA LEU A 4 17.86 -14.84 20.45
C LEU A 4 16.99 -13.61 20.79
N ILE A 5 15.78 -13.48 20.23
CA ILE A 5 14.91 -12.34 20.50
C ILE A 5 13.49 -12.85 20.73
N SER A 6 13.03 -12.80 21.98
CA SER A 6 11.63 -13.04 22.30
C SER A 6 10.78 -11.90 21.71
N GLY A 7 10.07 -12.21 20.62
CA GLY A 7 9.26 -11.23 19.91
C GLY A 7 8.02 -10.87 20.73
N ASN A 8 7.87 -9.60 21.11
CA ASN A 8 6.58 -9.17 21.65
C ASN A 8 5.57 -9.08 20.49
N GLN A 9 4.36 -9.63 20.65
CA GLN A 9 3.33 -9.61 19.61
C GLN A 9 2.63 -8.24 19.46
N LYS A 10 3.14 -7.20 20.11
CA LYS A 10 2.58 -5.85 20.07
C LYS A 10 2.85 -5.18 18.72
N HIS A 11 2.01 -4.23 18.33
CA HIS A 11 2.28 -3.42 17.15
C HIS A 11 3.47 -2.48 17.37
N LEU A 12 4.12 -2.07 16.28
CA LEU A 12 5.14 -1.02 16.35
C LEU A 12 4.46 0.32 16.70
N THR A 13 4.99 1.01 17.70
CA THR A 13 4.59 2.38 18.04
C THR A 13 5.28 3.38 17.11
N LEU A 14 4.87 4.65 17.17
CA LEU A 14 5.56 5.72 16.44
C LEU A 14 7.03 5.82 16.86
N ASP A 15 7.33 5.76 18.17
CA ASP A 15 8.71 5.83 18.67
C ASP A 15 9.58 4.70 18.15
N ASN A 16 9.04 3.48 18.06
CA ASN A 16 9.73 2.35 17.45
C ASN A 16 10.07 2.65 15.98
N ARG A 17 9.14 3.25 15.23
CA ARG A 17 9.37 3.64 13.82
C ARG A 17 10.40 4.76 13.70
N VAL A 18 10.38 5.75 14.59
CA VAL A 18 11.39 6.83 14.64
C VAL A 18 12.77 6.24 14.93
N PHE A 19 12.86 5.27 15.84
CA PHE A 19 14.10 4.54 16.11
C PHE A 19 14.60 3.78 14.86
N ILE A 20 13.71 3.05 14.18
CA ILE A 20 14.04 2.35 12.92
C ILE A 20 14.59 3.33 11.89
N GLU A 21 13.94 4.48 11.68
CA GLU A 21 14.41 5.51 10.73
C GLU A 21 15.82 5.99 11.06
N LYS A 22 16.10 6.34 12.32
CA LYS A 22 17.43 6.79 12.76
C LYS A 22 18.51 5.73 12.51
N CYS A 23 18.23 4.46 12.82
CA CYS A 23 19.18 3.38 12.58
C CYS A 23 19.40 3.11 11.09
N LEU A 24 18.35 3.25 10.26
CA LEU A 24 18.45 3.13 8.80
C LEU A 24 19.27 4.27 8.19
N ASP A 25 19.18 5.48 8.73
CA ASP A 25 20.00 6.63 8.33
C ASP A 25 21.49 6.39 8.65
N GLN A 26 21.79 5.56 9.64
CA GLN A 26 23.14 5.13 10.02
C GLN A 26 23.61 3.83 9.31
N ASP A 27 22.84 3.31 8.33
CA ASP A 27 23.11 2.04 7.62
C ASP A 27 23.29 0.83 8.56
N MET A 28 22.62 0.83 9.72
CA MET A 28 22.71 -0.28 10.68
C MET A 28 22.05 -1.56 10.15
N ALA A 29 22.58 -2.72 10.55
CA ALA A 29 22.03 -4.01 10.17
C ALA A 29 20.69 -4.30 10.87
N MET A 30 19.74 -4.92 10.16
CA MET A 30 18.39 -5.26 10.67
C MET A 30 18.40 -5.98 12.01
N LYS A 31 19.35 -6.90 12.22
CA LYS A 31 19.52 -7.64 13.48
C LYS A 31 19.77 -6.71 14.67
N ASP A 32 20.51 -5.62 14.48
CA ASP A 32 20.89 -4.70 15.54
C ASP A 32 19.80 -3.66 15.78
N ILE A 33 18.99 -3.35 14.77
CA ILE A 33 17.75 -2.57 14.92
C ILE A 33 16.68 -3.36 15.68
N ALA A 34 16.60 -4.67 15.43
CA ALA A 34 15.55 -5.52 15.97
C ALA A 34 15.72 -5.86 17.46
N LYS A 35 16.98 -5.95 17.92
CA LYS A 35 17.33 -6.27 19.33
C LYS A 35 16.71 -5.30 20.34
N PRO A 36 16.91 -3.96 20.27
CA PRO A 36 16.33 -3.03 21.25
C PRO A 36 14.80 -2.98 21.23
N LEU A 37 14.18 -3.32 20.09
CA LEU A 37 12.73 -3.30 19.92
C LEU A 37 12.07 -4.61 20.38
N CYS A 38 12.87 -5.62 20.74
CA CYS A 38 12.42 -6.98 21.00
C CYS A 38 11.51 -7.51 19.88
N LYS A 39 11.98 -7.35 18.63
CA LYS A 39 11.30 -7.81 17.40
C LYS A 39 12.18 -8.79 16.64
N ASP A 40 11.56 -9.62 15.82
CA ASP A 40 12.29 -10.44 14.86
C ASP A 40 12.84 -9.53 13.73
N PRO A 41 14.08 -9.74 13.24
CA PRO A 41 14.64 -8.96 12.14
C PRO A 41 13.78 -8.99 10.87
N SER A 42 13.05 -10.08 10.62
CA SER A 42 12.11 -10.16 9.50
C SER A 42 10.89 -9.27 9.69
N THR A 43 10.45 -9.00 10.92
CA THR A 43 9.38 -8.04 11.22
C THR A 43 9.80 -6.63 10.81
N ILE A 44 11.00 -6.20 11.20
CA ILE A 44 11.54 -4.89 10.81
C ILE A 44 11.75 -4.82 9.30
N SER A 45 12.28 -5.89 8.69
CA SER A 45 12.47 -6.00 7.25
C SER A 45 11.15 -5.85 6.46
N LYS A 46 10.08 -6.51 6.92
CA LYS A 46 8.73 -6.42 6.33
C LYS A 46 8.13 -5.02 6.50
N GLU A 47 8.23 -4.44 7.69
CA GLU A 47 7.79 -3.06 7.98
C GLU A 47 8.44 -2.07 7.01
N VAL A 48 9.78 -2.11 6.90
CA VAL A 48 10.53 -1.18 6.04
C VAL A 48 10.19 -1.38 4.58
N LYS A 49 10.10 -2.63 4.11
CA LYS A 49 9.75 -2.92 2.71
C LYS A 49 8.33 -2.49 2.37
N LYS A 50 7.38 -2.63 3.31
CA LYS A 50 5.96 -2.27 3.12
C LYS A 50 5.74 -0.77 3.11
N HIS A 51 6.41 -0.03 4.00
CA HIS A 51 6.15 1.39 4.26
C HIS A 51 7.23 2.35 3.74
N ARG A 52 8.12 1.88 2.86
CA ARG A 52 9.07 2.76 2.17
C ARG A 52 8.37 3.64 1.15
N THR A 53 8.77 4.90 1.06
CA THR A 53 8.30 5.86 0.08
C THR A 53 9.16 5.82 -1.18
N PHE A 54 8.51 5.80 -2.34
CA PHE A 54 9.20 5.94 -3.62
C PHE A 54 9.60 7.39 -3.85
N HIS A 55 10.86 7.61 -4.20
CA HIS A 55 11.37 8.89 -4.64
C HIS A 55 11.94 8.73 -6.04
N PRO A 56 11.27 9.27 -7.07
CA PRO A 56 11.78 9.17 -8.43
C PRO A 56 13.14 9.85 -8.52
N HIS A 57 13.96 9.38 -9.45
CA HIS A 57 15.16 10.09 -9.85
C HIS A 57 14.83 11.57 -10.20
N ASN A 58 15.78 12.47 -9.94
CA ASN A 58 15.57 13.89 -10.21
C ASN A 58 15.64 14.16 -11.71
N ASP A 59 14.49 14.45 -12.32
CA ASP A 59 14.37 14.78 -13.75
C ASP A 59 14.85 16.19 -14.09
N LEU A 60 14.91 17.08 -13.09
CA LEU A 60 15.21 18.50 -13.27
C LEU A 60 16.72 18.77 -13.46
N ALA A 61 17.58 17.77 -13.27
CA ALA A 61 19.03 17.92 -13.33
C ALA A 61 19.66 17.62 -14.71
N LEU A 62 18.89 17.39 -15.78
CA LEU A 62 19.41 16.69 -16.96
C LEU A 62 19.54 17.54 -18.24
N LYS A 63 20.70 18.20 -18.33
CA LYS A 63 21.53 18.27 -19.55
C LYS A 63 22.11 16.89 -19.97
N GLY A 64 21.60 15.78 -19.44
CA GLY A 64 22.09 14.40 -19.67
C GLY A 64 20.97 13.43 -20.07
N SER A 65 21.29 12.42 -20.87
CA SER A 65 20.34 11.51 -21.53
C SER A 65 19.22 10.96 -20.61
N ALA A 66 17.98 11.15 -21.05
CA ALA A 66 16.76 10.63 -20.43
C ALA A 66 16.60 9.10 -20.53
N ASN A 67 17.52 8.38 -21.19
CA ASN A 67 17.49 6.92 -21.26
C ASN A 67 17.96 6.32 -19.93
N ARG A 68 17.06 5.55 -19.29
CA ARG A 68 17.23 4.90 -17.98
C ARG A 68 17.30 3.37 -18.07
N CYS A 69 17.62 2.84 -19.25
CA CYS A 69 17.72 1.41 -19.47
C CYS A 69 19.00 0.86 -18.82
N ALA A 70 18.91 -0.28 -18.11
CA ALA A 70 20.04 -1.01 -17.55
C ALA A 70 21.06 -1.40 -18.64
N ASN A 71 20.56 -1.76 -19.83
CA ASN A 71 21.36 -2.20 -20.97
C ASN A 71 21.91 -1.03 -21.81
N LYS A 72 21.77 0.22 -21.36
CA LYS A 72 22.11 1.42 -22.13
C LYS A 72 23.54 1.43 -22.67
N LYS A 73 24.51 0.90 -21.94
CA LYS A 73 25.92 0.93 -22.34
C LYS A 73 26.19 0.09 -23.58
N ASP A 74 25.58 -1.09 -23.65
CA ASP A 74 25.82 -2.09 -24.68
C ASP A 74 24.69 -2.15 -25.73
N CYS A 75 23.64 -1.35 -25.55
CA CYS A 75 22.49 -1.32 -26.43
C CYS A 75 22.82 -0.69 -27.80
N SER A 76 22.72 -1.51 -28.84
CA SER A 76 22.89 -1.09 -30.25
C SER A 76 21.58 -0.76 -30.98
N LEU A 77 20.43 -0.80 -30.28
CA LEU A 77 19.11 -0.52 -30.87
C LEU A 77 19.02 0.91 -31.40
N LYS A 78 18.43 1.07 -32.58
CA LYS A 78 18.20 2.35 -33.28
C LYS A 78 16.72 2.49 -33.65
N LYS A 79 16.29 3.70 -34.02
CA LYS A 79 14.95 3.98 -34.58
C LYS A 79 13.76 3.57 -33.69
N VAL A 80 13.91 3.59 -32.37
CA VAL A 80 12.83 3.24 -31.42
C VAL A 80 11.78 4.37 -31.28
N CYS A 81 12.16 5.64 -31.50
CA CYS A 81 11.23 6.76 -31.35
C CYS A 81 10.17 6.75 -32.47
N PRO A 82 8.87 6.62 -32.16
CA PRO A 82 7.83 6.43 -33.17
C PRO A 82 7.49 7.75 -33.88
N ALA A 83 7.68 8.88 -33.20
CA ALA A 83 7.26 10.20 -33.66
C ALA A 83 8.28 10.95 -34.54
N THR A 84 9.44 10.38 -34.86
CA THR A 84 10.44 11.11 -35.67
C THR A 84 11.13 10.17 -36.66
N LYS A 85 10.73 10.26 -37.94
CA LYS A 85 11.46 9.65 -39.07
C LYS A 85 12.94 10.08 -39.13
N LEU A 86 13.32 11.15 -38.42
CA LEU A 86 14.68 11.68 -38.26
C LEU A 86 15.49 11.07 -37.08
N CYS A 87 14.95 10.14 -36.29
CA CYS A 87 15.72 9.54 -35.19
C CYS A 87 16.68 8.45 -35.71
N THR A 88 17.87 8.86 -36.16
CA THR A 88 18.93 7.98 -36.68
C THR A 88 19.90 7.49 -35.59
N GLY A 89 19.85 8.12 -34.40
CA GLY A 89 20.74 7.81 -33.28
C GLY A 89 20.43 6.49 -32.56
N ARG A 90 21.41 5.99 -31.81
CA ARG A 90 21.21 4.85 -30.89
C ARG A 90 20.25 5.24 -29.77
N CYS A 91 19.36 4.33 -29.40
CA CYS A 91 18.45 4.47 -28.26
C CYS A 91 19.24 4.81 -26.99
N ALA A 92 20.38 4.15 -26.79
CA ALA A 92 21.34 4.38 -25.71
C ALA A 92 21.72 5.87 -25.49
N SER A 93 21.84 6.64 -26.56
CA SER A 93 22.28 8.04 -26.51
C SER A 93 21.13 9.03 -26.68
N CYS A 94 19.89 8.53 -26.80
CA CYS A 94 18.72 9.38 -26.99
C CYS A 94 18.51 10.25 -25.74
N LYS A 95 18.30 11.54 -25.99
CA LYS A 95 17.99 12.54 -24.96
C LYS A 95 16.48 12.71 -24.75
N LYS A 96 15.64 12.07 -25.58
CA LYS A 96 14.18 12.15 -25.47
C LYS A 96 13.66 11.17 -24.40
N ILE A 97 12.77 11.65 -23.52
CA ILE A 97 12.14 10.89 -22.43
C ILE A 97 11.37 9.65 -22.93
N ASN A 98 10.83 9.73 -24.16
CA ASN A 98 9.96 8.69 -24.72
C ASN A 98 10.66 7.34 -24.98
N CYS A 99 12.00 7.26 -25.02
CA CYS A 99 12.68 5.97 -25.23
C CYS A 99 12.36 4.94 -24.14
N ASN A 100 12.23 5.35 -22.88
CA ASN A 100 11.94 4.43 -21.78
C ASN A 100 10.50 3.88 -21.84
N LYS A 101 9.55 4.64 -22.43
CA LYS A 101 8.15 4.23 -22.56
C LYS A 101 7.87 3.45 -23.85
N VAL A 102 8.64 3.69 -24.91
CA VAL A 102 8.40 3.11 -26.23
C VAL A 102 9.24 1.86 -26.50
N CYS A 103 10.45 1.78 -25.95
CA CYS A 103 11.33 0.64 -26.21
C CYS A 103 10.76 -0.65 -25.59
N LYS A 104 10.45 -1.65 -26.43
CA LYS A 104 9.98 -2.96 -25.99
C LYS A 104 11.02 -3.72 -25.15
N ASP A 105 12.31 -3.51 -25.46
CA ASP A 105 13.44 -4.12 -24.75
C ASP A 105 13.92 -3.25 -23.57
N PHE A 106 13.11 -2.30 -23.12
CA PHE A 106 13.47 -1.44 -21.99
C PHE A 106 13.53 -2.26 -20.70
N VAL A 107 14.69 -2.24 -20.05
CA VAL A 107 14.90 -2.82 -18.72
C VAL A 107 15.23 -1.68 -17.76
N PRO A 108 14.43 -1.38 -16.73
CA PRO A 108 14.70 -0.28 -15.82
C PRO A 108 16.00 -0.50 -15.03
N ASP A 109 16.87 0.50 -15.00
CA ASP A 109 18.10 0.46 -14.20
C ASP A 109 17.83 0.62 -12.70
N THR A 110 17.54 -0.50 -12.04
CA THR A 110 17.25 -0.56 -10.60
C THR A 110 18.53 -0.67 -9.77
N CYS A 111 18.49 -0.20 -8.51
CA CYS A 111 19.64 -0.29 -7.61
C CYS A 111 19.70 -1.67 -6.93
N SER A 112 20.86 -2.33 -6.97
CA SER A 112 21.05 -3.65 -6.33
C SER A 112 20.85 -3.64 -4.81
N ARG A 113 21.10 -2.51 -4.13
CA ARG A 113 20.79 -2.35 -2.69
C ARG A 113 19.30 -2.46 -2.37
N LEU A 114 18.42 -2.24 -3.36
CA LEU A 114 16.98 -2.38 -3.17
C LEU A 114 16.49 -3.83 -3.27
N LEU A 115 17.35 -4.76 -3.69
CA LEU A 115 17.03 -6.19 -3.81
C LEU A 115 17.20 -6.95 -2.49
N ARG A 116 17.94 -6.40 -1.55
CA ARG A 116 18.19 -6.99 -0.22
C ARG A 116 17.87 -5.97 0.87
N ALA A 117 17.63 -6.46 2.09
CA ALA A 117 17.44 -5.57 3.24
C ALA A 117 18.66 -4.62 3.37
N PRO A 118 18.43 -3.32 3.64
CA PRO A 118 17.20 -2.73 4.14
C PRO A 118 16.19 -2.24 3.09
N PHE A 119 16.42 -2.49 1.80
CA PHE A 119 15.53 -2.09 0.70
C PHE A 119 15.28 -0.58 0.54
N VAL A 120 16.10 0.26 1.19
CA VAL A 120 15.98 1.72 1.23
C VAL A 120 17.34 2.40 1.07
N CYS A 121 17.32 3.71 0.85
CA CYS A 121 18.47 4.56 0.54
C CYS A 121 18.87 5.49 1.70
N ASN A 122 18.24 5.38 2.87
CA ASN A 122 18.46 6.20 4.06
C ASN A 122 19.95 6.48 4.35
N GLY A 123 20.71 5.44 4.73
CA GLY A 123 22.16 5.48 4.98
C GLY A 123 23.05 5.13 3.79
N CYS A 124 22.58 5.25 2.54
CA CYS A 124 23.38 4.85 1.39
C CYS A 124 24.59 5.81 1.17
N PRO A 125 25.85 5.32 1.14
CA PRO A 125 27.02 6.18 1.02
C PRO A 125 27.11 6.87 -0.35
N SER A 126 26.62 6.22 -1.41
CA SER A 126 26.61 6.77 -2.77
C SER A 126 25.35 7.57 -3.10
N LYS A 127 24.55 7.99 -2.10
CA LYS A 127 23.24 8.63 -2.27
C LYS A 127 23.30 9.91 -3.12
N THR A 128 24.28 10.77 -2.89
CA THR A 128 24.43 12.08 -3.57
C THR A 128 24.68 11.92 -5.07
N GLY A 129 25.52 10.96 -5.47
CA GLY A 129 25.84 10.69 -6.88
C GLY A 129 24.86 9.73 -7.58
N CYS A 130 24.02 9.02 -6.82
CA CYS A 130 23.12 8.01 -7.36
C CYS A 130 21.99 8.64 -8.19
N ARG A 131 21.89 8.27 -9.47
CA ARG A 131 20.86 8.74 -10.40
C ARG A 131 19.70 7.77 -10.58
N LYS A 132 19.68 6.68 -9.82
CA LYS A 132 18.60 5.69 -9.84
C LYS A 132 17.42 6.16 -8.99
N ASP A 133 16.29 5.51 -9.19
CA ASP A 133 15.15 5.60 -8.28
C ASP A 133 15.56 5.23 -6.86
N LYS A 134 14.98 5.94 -5.91
CA LYS A 134 15.31 5.81 -4.49
C LYS A 134 14.07 5.42 -3.71
N TYR A 135 14.31 4.73 -2.61
CA TYR A 135 13.28 4.46 -1.63
C TYR A 135 13.76 4.95 -0.27
N TYR A 136 12.90 5.57 0.51
CA TYR A 136 13.24 6.00 1.86
C TYR A 136 12.21 5.47 2.84
N TYR A 137 12.67 5.11 4.03
CA TYR A 137 11.78 4.89 5.15
C TYR A 137 11.65 6.19 5.94
N ARG A 138 10.42 6.64 6.17
CA ARG A 138 10.08 7.81 6.99
C ARG A 138 9.07 7.38 8.04
N ALA A 139 9.42 7.54 9.31
CA ALA A 139 8.62 7.04 10.42
C ALA A 139 7.21 7.63 10.45
N THR A 140 7.08 8.92 10.17
CA THR A 140 5.80 9.63 10.13
C THR A 140 4.88 9.09 9.03
N THR A 141 5.41 8.91 7.81
CA THR A 141 4.68 8.32 6.70
C THR A 141 4.29 6.87 7.01
N ALA A 142 5.23 6.05 7.46
CA ALA A 142 4.98 4.65 7.81
C ALA A 142 3.91 4.50 8.90
N ASN A 143 3.95 5.36 9.92
CA ASN A 143 2.97 5.34 10.99
C ASN A 143 1.58 5.77 10.51
N ARG A 144 1.50 6.80 9.65
CA ARG A 144 0.24 7.23 9.03
C ARG A 144 -0.35 6.10 8.20
N ASP A 145 0.43 5.53 7.29
CA ASP A 145 0.00 4.44 6.41
C ASP A 145 -0.46 3.21 7.23
N TYR A 146 0.26 2.87 8.29
CA TYR A 146 -0.15 1.81 9.22
C TYR A 146 -1.49 2.11 9.90
N ARG A 147 -1.70 3.35 10.37
CA ARG A 147 -2.98 3.75 10.99
C ARG A 147 -4.13 3.75 10.00
N THR A 148 -3.92 4.22 8.77
CA THR A 148 -4.92 4.17 7.71
C THR A 148 -5.34 2.73 7.44
N ILE A 149 -4.39 1.82 7.21
CA ILE A 149 -4.69 0.39 6.99
C ILE A 149 -5.38 -0.22 8.22
N LEU A 150 -4.97 0.16 9.45
CA LEU A 150 -5.58 -0.35 10.67
C LEU A 150 -7.05 0.11 10.80
N VAL A 151 -7.33 1.36 10.46
CA VAL A 151 -8.69 1.92 10.43
C VAL A 151 -9.51 1.22 9.35
N GLU A 152 -9.03 1.17 8.11
CA GLU A 152 -9.68 0.47 7.00
C GLU A 152 -9.93 -1.01 7.30
N SER A 153 -9.03 -1.69 8.03
CA SER A 153 -9.23 -3.09 8.42
C SER A 153 -10.33 -3.31 9.47
N ARG A 154 -10.74 -2.23 10.15
CA ARG A 154 -11.75 -2.23 11.22
C ARG A 154 -13.03 -1.50 10.81
N GLU A 155 -12.95 -0.73 9.74
CA GLU A 155 -14.04 -0.03 9.07
C GLU A 155 -14.46 -0.83 7.84
N GLY A 156 -15.31 -1.81 8.05
CA GLY A 156 -15.88 -2.60 6.96
C GLY A 156 -16.52 -3.89 7.47
N ILE A 157 -17.70 -4.18 6.96
CA ILE A 157 -18.24 -5.55 7.00
C ILE A 157 -17.46 -6.31 5.92
N ASN A 158 -16.77 -7.40 6.29
CA ASN A 158 -16.03 -8.24 5.34
C ASN A 158 -17.01 -9.07 4.50
N THR A 159 -17.78 -8.40 3.66
CA THR A 159 -18.90 -8.95 2.91
C THR A 159 -18.79 -8.45 1.47
N THR A 160 -18.89 -9.38 0.52
CA THR A 160 -18.81 -9.05 -0.91
C THR A 160 -20.08 -8.34 -1.38
N GLU A 161 -20.04 -7.70 -2.55
CA GLU A 161 -21.24 -7.06 -3.11
C GLU A 161 -22.34 -8.09 -3.40
N GLU A 162 -21.94 -9.32 -3.74
CA GLU A 162 -22.81 -10.46 -3.95
C GLU A 162 -23.47 -10.90 -2.64
N ASP A 163 -22.69 -11.04 -1.56
CA ASP A 163 -23.22 -11.39 -0.24
C ASP A 163 -24.17 -10.32 0.29
N LEU A 164 -23.89 -9.03 0.03
CA LEU A 164 -24.80 -7.92 0.37
C LEU A 164 -26.14 -8.02 -0.37
N LYS A 165 -26.14 -8.43 -1.64
CA LYS A 165 -27.37 -8.64 -2.42
C LYS A 165 -28.18 -9.82 -1.88
N VAL A 166 -27.52 -10.92 -1.54
CA VAL A 166 -28.18 -12.08 -0.92
C VAL A 166 -28.83 -11.68 0.41
N LEU A 167 -28.15 -10.90 1.24
CA LEU A 167 -28.71 -10.39 2.49
C LEU A 167 -29.90 -9.45 2.26
N ASP A 168 -29.84 -8.57 1.26
CA ASP A 168 -30.97 -7.69 0.93
C ASP A 168 -32.19 -8.47 0.44
N GLU A 169 -31.99 -9.49 -0.41
CA GLU A 169 -33.07 -10.36 -0.90
C GLU A 169 -33.80 -11.10 0.23
N ILE A 170 -33.10 -11.46 1.30
CA ILE A 170 -33.68 -12.16 2.45
C ILE A 170 -34.34 -11.17 3.43
N ILE A 171 -33.68 -10.06 3.74
CA ILE A 171 -34.10 -9.14 4.80
C ILE A 171 -35.22 -8.18 4.33
N SER A 172 -35.14 -7.67 3.09
CA SER A 172 -36.11 -6.70 2.57
C SER A 172 -37.56 -7.22 2.57
N PRO A 173 -37.86 -8.48 2.17
CA PRO A 173 -39.21 -9.04 2.26
C PRO A 173 -39.73 -9.16 3.70
N LEU A 174 -38.90 -9.56 4.65
CA LEU A 174 -39.29 -9.76 6.05
C LEU A 174 -39.63 -8.44 6.74
N ILE A 175 -38.88 -7.38 6.43
CA ILE A 175 -39.19 -6.02 6.90
C ILE A 175 -40.51 -5.53 6.29
N ARG A 176 -40.76 -5.79 5.00
CA ARG A 176 -42.04 -5.44 4.34
C ARG A 176 -43.24 -6.20 4.93
N GLN A 177 -43.01 -7.40 5.46
CA GLN A 177 -44.02 -8.16 6.21
C GLN A 177 -44.22 -7.63 7.64
N GLY A 178 -43.51 -6.59 8.05
CA GLY A 178 -43.66 -5.92 9.34
C GLY A 178 -42.80 -6.51 10.46
N GLN A 179 -41.87 -7.42 10.16
CA GLN A 179 -40.94 -7.93 11.17
C GLN A 179 -39.92 -6.86 11.54
N SER A 180 -39.66 -6.70 12.84
CA SER A 180 -38.58 -5.83 13.31
C SER A 180 -37.21 -6.50 13.07
N PRO A 181 -36.12 -5.74 12.92
CA PRO A 181 -34.78 -6.31 12.77
C PRO A 181 -34.41 -7.32 13.88
N ALA A 182 -34.82 -7.04 15.12
CA ALA A 182 -34.61 -7.94 16.25
C ALA A 182 -35.37 -9.28 16.09
N MET A 183 -36.60 -9.23 15.58
CA MET A 183 -37.43 -10.42 15.35
C MET A 183 -36.92 -11.25 14.17
N ILE A 184 -36.41 -10.60 13.12
CA ILE A 184 -35.74 -11.27 12.00
C ILE A 184 -34.52 -12.05 12.50
N LEU A 185 -33.69 -11.44 13.35
CA LEU A 185 -32.49 -12.08 13.93
C LEU A 185 -32.81 -13.24 14.87
N MET A 186 -33.95 -13.19 15.59
CA MET A 186 -34.41 -14.31 16.43
C MET A 186 -34.95 -15.48 15.60
N ASN A 187 -35.61 -15.20 14.48
CA ASN A 187 -36.20 -16.24 13.61
C ASN A 187 -35.20 -16.80 12.58
N HIS A 188 -34.17 -16.03 12.25
CA HIS A 188 -33.09 -16.39 11.32
C HIS A 188 -31.71 -16.22 11.99
N PRO A 189 -31.37 -17.09 12.96
CA PRO A 189 -30.10 -17.01 13.69
C PRO A 189 -28.86 -17.23 12.81
N ASP A 190 -29.04 -17.85 11.65
CA ASP A 190 -28.08 -18.01 10.56
C ASP A 190 -27.64 -16.66 9.95
N LEU A 191 -28.51 -15.65 9.93
CA LEU A 191 -28.18 -14.27 9.54
C LEU A 191 -27.40 -13.52 10.64
N GLY A 192 -27.57 -13.93 11.90
CA GLY A 192 -26.98 -13.28 13.08
C GLY A 192 -25.47 -13.43 13.22
N VAL A 193 -24.86 -14.41 12.54
CA VAL A 193 -23.39 -14.58 12.51
C VAL A 193 -22.72 -13.52 11.63
N ILE A 194 -23.43 -12.98 10.64
CA ILE A 194 -22.93 -11.95 9.71
C ILE A 194 -23.22 -10.53 10.24
N LEU A 195 -24.28 -10.38 11.05
CA LEU A 195 -24.80 -9.09 11.54
C LEU A 195 -24.68 -8.99 13.06
N LEU A 196 -23.46 -8.96 13.61
CA LEU A 196 -23.28 -8.64 15.02
C LEU A 196 -23.66 -7.17 15.27
N LEU A 197 -24.82 -7.00 15.90
CA LEU A 197 -25.62 -5.78 16.10
C LEU A 197 -24.90 -4.58 16.71
N GLU A 198 -23.78 -4.75 17.40
CA GLU A 198 -23.01 -3.62 17.93
C GLU A 198 -22.20 -2.92 16.83
N SER A 199 -21.77 -3.67 15.82
CA SER A 199 -20.95 -3.15 14.73
C SER A 199 -21.77 -2.31 13.75
N LEU A 200 -23.05 -2.63 13.50
CA LEU A 200 -23.85 -1.93 12.49
C LEU A 200 -24.30 -0.54 12.97
N TYR A 201 -24.69 -0.40 14.24
CA TYR A 201 -25.12 0.89 14.80
C TYR A 201 -23.96 1.91 14.85
N PHE A 202 -22.77 1.46 15.26
CA PHE A 202 -21.58 2.31 15.33
C PHE A 202 -20.88 2.49 13.96
N ALA A 203 -20.88 1.47 13.09
CA ALA A 203 -20.31 1.59 11.74
C ALA A 203 -21.11 2.56 10.86
N CYS A 204 -22.44 2.58 10.96
CA CYS A 204 -23.27 3.53 10.21
C CYS A 204 -23.06 4.98 10.63
N MET A 205 -22.78 5.23 11.91
CA MET A 205 -22.46 6.57 12.41
C MET A 205 -21.02 7.02 12.07
N GLY A 206 -20.07 6.08 11.94
CA GLY A 206 -18.65 6.38 11.64
C GLY A 206 -18.29 6.41 10.16
N LEU A 207 -18.93 5.59 9.31
CA LEU A 207 -18.62 5.44 7.88
C LEU A 207 -19.47 6.34 6.96
N GLY A 208 -20.30 7.23 7.50
CA GLY A 208 -21.25 8.03 6.71
C GLY A 208 -22.33 7.19 6.01
N LEU A 209 -22.49 5.92 6.38
CA LEU A 209 -23.50 5.01 5.87
C LEU A 209 -24.83 5.25 6.59
N LEU A 210 -25.79 5.86 5.90
CA LEU A 210 -27.13 6.11 6.44
C LEU A 210 -27.99 4.86 6.24
N ILE A 211 -28.41 4.20 7.34
CA ILE A 211 -29.54 3.26 7.31
C ILE A 211 -30.80 4.13 7.31
N ILE A 212 -31.32 4.42 6.11
CA ILE A 212 -32.59 5.12 5.98
C ILE A 212 -33.69 4.09 6.09
N ILE A 213 -34.34 4.03 7.26
CA ILE A 213 -35.68 3.44 7.36
C ILE A 213 -36.62 4.53 6.89
N ASN A 214 -37.06 4.44 5.63
CA ASN A 214 -37.97 5.43 5.06
C ASN A 214 -39.29 5.42 5.85
N SER A 215 -39.90 6.58 6.05
CA SER A 215 -41.08 6.80 6.91
C SER A 215 -42.31 5.95 6.54
N ASP A 216 -42.31 5.30 5.38
CA ASP A 216 -43.35 4.38 4.92
C ASP A 216 -43.03 2.88 5.12
N LYS A 217 -42.01 2.49 5.89
CA LYS A 217 -41.69 1.08 6.24
C LYS A 217 -41.46 0.13 5.05
N GLN A 218 -41.17 0.60 3.84
CA GLN A 218 -41.15 -0.25 2.63
C GLN A 218 -39.78 -0.59 2.02
N LYS A 219 -38.69 0.03 2.50
CA LYS A 219 -37.34 -0.24 1.97
C LYS A 219 -36.28 0.04 3.03
N LEU A 220 -35.35 -0.91 3.21
CA LEU A 220 -34.04 -0.61 3.76
C LEU A 220 -33.19 -0.09 2.60
N THR A 221 -32.50 1.03 2.76
CA THR A 221 -31.54 1.49 1.75
C THR A 221 -30.26 1.82 2.48
N ILE A 222 -29.23 1.03 2.20
CA ILE A 222 -27.87 1.22 2.71
C ILE A 222 -27.18 2.13 1.70
N VAL A 223 -27.02 3.41 2.04
CA VAL A 223 -26.41 4.40 1.14
C VAL A 223 -25.04 4.81 1.69
N MET A 224 -23.98 4.61 0.92
CA MET A 224 -22.66 5.17 1.23
C MET A 224 -22.72 6.69 1.03
N ARG A 225 -22.35 7.51 2.02
CA ARG A 225 -22.07 8.93 1.75
C ARG A 225 -20.84 9.03 0.85
N GLN A 226 -20.95 9.79 -0.24
CA GLN A 226 -19.80 10.34 -0.95
C GLN A 226 -19.13 11.43 -0.13
#